data_AF-A0A2W2B1V0-F1
#
_entry.id   AF-A0A2W2B1V0-F1
#
_cell.length_a   1.000
_cell.length_b   1.000
_cell.length_c   1.000
_cell.angle_alpha   90.00
_cell.angle_beta   90.00
_cell.angle_gamma   90.00
#
_symmetry.space_group_name_H-M   'P 1'
#
loop_
_entity.id
_entity.type
_entity.pdbx_description
1 polymer ?
#
loop_
_entity_poly.entity_id
_entity_poly.type
_entity_poly.pdbx_seq_one_letter_code
_entity_poly.pdbx_strand_id
1 'polypeptide(L)' 'MGAPRKYPEELRERAVRLAVEARRDPNTRGGALRRIGEQLGINPQDTAELGAAGRDRRG' A
#
# COMPACT_ATOMS: atom_id res chain seq x y z
N MET A 1 5.27 -6.77 -19.44
CA MET A 1 6.53 -6.61 -18.68
C MET A 1 6.18 -6.14 -17.28
N GLY A 2 6.26 -7.02 -16.28
CA GLY A 2 6.07 -6.63 -14.89
C GLY A 2 7.25 -5.76 -14.46
N ALA A 3 6.99 -4.54 -14.01
CA ALA A 3 8.04 -3.63 -13.56
C ALA A 3 8.98 -4.35 -12.58
N PRO A 4 10.31 -4.10 -12.65
CA PRO A 4 11.24 -4.64 -11.69
C PRO A 4 10.72 -4.28 -10.31
N ARG A 5 10.45 -5.29 -9.49
CA ARG A 5 9.89 -5.14 -8.15
C ARG A 5 10.88 -4.33 -7.33
N LYS A 6 10.76 -2.99 -7.36
CA LYS A 6 11.64 -2.05 -6.64
C LYS A 6 11.65 -2.30 -5.14
N TYR A 7 10.70 -3.09 -4.64
CA TYR A 7 10.56 -3.48 -3.25
C TYR A 7 10.28 -4.99 -3.15
N PRO A 8 10.85 -5.68 -2.15
CA PRO A 8 10.51 -7.08 -1.84
C PRO A 8 9.01 -7.26 -1.58
N GLU A 9 8.50 -8.45 -1.90
CA GLU A 9 7.07 -8.77 -1.81
C GLU A 9 6.54 -8.61 -0.38
N GLU A 10 7.32 -8.96 0.63
CA GLU A 10 6.97 -8.74 2.04
C GLU A 10 6.71 -7.27 2.38
N LEU A 11 7.52 -6.34 1.84
CA LEU A 11 7.29 -4.90 2.03
C LEU A 11 6.00 -4.45 1.35
N ARG A 12 5.72 -4.98 0.15
CA ARG A 12 4.44 -4.72 -0.53
C ARG A 12 3.26 -5.25 0.27
N GLU A 13 3.31 -6.50 0.73
CA GLU A 13 2.22 -7.11 1.51
C GLU A 13 1.98 -6.38 2.83
N ARG A 14 3.04 -5.99 3.53
CA ARG A 14 2.94 -5.19 4.75
C ARG A 14 2.31 -3.83 4.48
N ALA A 15 2.71 -3.15 3.41
CA ALA A 15 2.14 -1.88 3.00
C ALA A 15 0.64 -2.01 2.64
N VAL A 16 0.27 -3.06 1.90
CA VAL A 16 -1.13 -3.36 1.55
C VAL A 16 -1.96 -3.60 2.81
N ARG A 17 -1.46 -4.40 3.75
CA ARG A 17 -2.18 -4.71 4.99
C ARG A 17 -2.44 -3.43 5.80
N LEU A 18 -1.42 -2.61 6.00
CA LEU A 18 -1.55 -1.32 6.68
C LEU A 18 -2.49 -0.36 5.95
N ALA A 19 -2.44 -0.34 4.61
CA ALA A 19 -3.33 0.48 3.79
C ALA A 19 -4.81 0.06 3.92
N VAL A 20 -5.07 -1.25 3.98
CA VAL A 20 -6.41 -1.81 4.20
C VAL A 20 -6.91 -1.47 5.61
N GLU A 21 -6.07 -1.61 6.63
CA GLU A 21 -6.43 -1.27 8.01
C GLU A 21 -6.70 0.23 8.17
N ALA A 22 -5.84 1.08 7.63
CA ALA A 22 -6.04 2.52 7.71
C ALA A 22 -7.22 3.04 6.87
N ARG A 23 -7.64 2.30 5.82
CA ARG A 23 -8.89 2.61 5.09
C ARG A 23 -10.15 2.20 5.85
N ARG A 24 -10.06 1.23 6.76
CA ARG A 24 -11.18 0.86 7.64
C ARG A 24 -11.48 1.96 8.65
N ASP A 25 -10.48 2.74 9.03
CA ASP A 25 -10.66 3.84 9.97
C ASP A 25 -10.84 5.18 9.23
N PRO A 26 -12.05 5.79 9.27
CA PRO A 26 -12.33 7.02 8.53
C PRO A 26 -11.49 8.22 9.02
N ASN A 27 -10.97 8.19 10.24
CA ASN A 27 -10.11 9.25 10.77
C ASN A 27 -8.69 9.17 10.23
N THR A 28 -8.21 7.97 9.87
CA THR A 28 -6.83 7.77 9.40
C THR A 28 -6.71 7.62 7.88
N ARG A 29 -7.83 7.36 7.18
CA ARG A 29 -7.89 7.24 5.72
C ARG A 29 -7.20 8.39 4.98
N GLY A 30 -7.32 9.62 5.48
CA GLY A 30 -6.67 10.81 4.91
C GLY A 30 -5.17 10.79 5.14
N GLY A 31 -4.40 10.46 4.10
CA GLY A 31 -2.93 10.48 4.17
C GLY A 31 -2.28 9.24 4.79
N ALA A 32 -3.04 8.22 5.21
CA ALA A 32 -2.48 6.95 5.67
C ALA A 32 -1.54 6.31 4.66
N LEU A 33 -1.93 6.26 3.37
CA LEU A 33 -1.08 5.71 2.32
C LEU A 33 0.26 6.46 2.22
N ARG A 34 0.24 7.78 2.44
CA ARG A 34 1.46 8.59 2.46
C ARG A 34 2.33 8.27 3.66
N ARG A 35 1.75 8.24 4.87
CA ARG A 35 2.48 7.86 6.09
C ARG A 35 3.03 6.44 6.03
N ILE A 36 2.28 5.48 5.50
CA ILE A 36 2.72 4.08 5.38
C ILE A 36 3.88 3.97 4.39
N GLY A 37 3.80 4.68 3.25
CA GLY A 37 4.91 4.78 2.32
C GLY A 37 6.16 5.39 2.96
N GLU A 38 6.02 6.54 3.62
CA GLU A 38 7.14 7.21 4.31
C GLU A 38 7.74 6.34 5.43
N GLN A 39 6.93 5.60 6.19
CA GLN A 39 7.42 4.69 7.25
C GLN A 39 8.16 3.47 6.69
N LEU A 40 7.80 2.99 5.51
CA LEU A 40 8.42 1.82 4.89
C LEU A 40 9.52 2.20 3.88
N GLY A 41 9.76 3.49 3.66
CA GLY A 41 10.65 3.98 2.61
C GLY A 41 10.16 3.69 1.19
N ILE A 42 8.86 3.41 1.04
CA ILE A 42 8.20 3.12 -0.23
C ILE A 42 7.58 4.43 -0.72
N ASN A 43 7.68 4.70 -2.02
CA ASN A 43 7.01 5.87 -2.57
C ASN A 43 5.50 5.80 -2.25
N PRO A 44 4.88 6.88 -1.75
CA PRO A 44 3.46 6.90 -1.45
C PRO A 44 2.58 6.58 -2.67
N GLN A 45 3.07 6.86 -3.88
CA GLN A 45 2.41 6.48 -5.13
C GLN A 45 2.38 4.95 -5.34
N ASP A 46 3.49 4.24 -5.08
CA ASP A 46 3.56 2.78 -5.10
C ASP A 46 2.64 2.16 -4.04
N THR A 47 2.59 2.77 -2.85
CA THR A 47 1.73 2.32 -1.74
C THR A 47 0.25 2.47 -2.08
N ALA A 48 -0.13 3.53 -2.78
CA ALA A 48 -1.49 3.75 -3.24
C ALA A 48 -1.90 2.74 -4.33
N GLU A 49 -1.00 2.42 -5.26
CA GLU A 49 -1.23 1.42 -6.30
C GLU A 49 -1.41 0.00 -5.72
N LEU A 50 -0.62 -0.34 -4.71
CA LEU A 50 -0.74 -1.58 -3.95
C LEU A 50 -2.07 -1.69 -3.19
N GLY A 51 -2.50 -0.62 -2.54
CA GLY A 51 -3.80 -0.55 -1.88
C GLY A 51 -4.99 -0.63 -2.84
N ALA A 52 -4.79 -0.26 -4.12
CA ALA A 52 -5.79 -0.43 -5.18
C ALA A 52 -5.79 -1.86 -5.76
N ALA A 53 -4.62 -2.46 -5.97
CA ALA A 53 -4.44 -3.81 -6.50
C ALA A 53 -4.99 -4.91 -5.56
N GLY A 54 -5.00 -4.68 -4.24
CA GLY A 54 -5.64 -5.57 -3.26
C GLY A 54 -7.16 -5.73 -3.45
N ARG A 55 -7.82 -4.88 -4.25
CA ARG A 55 -9.24 -5.01 -4.63
C ARG A 55 -9.46 -6.02 -5.76
N ASP A 56 -8.46 -6.23 -6.61
CA ASP A 56 -8.58 -6.98 -7.87
C ASP A 56 -8.30 -8.48 -7.69
N ARG A 57 -7.54 -8.87 -6.64
CA ARG A 57 -7.22 -10.28 -6.33
C ARG A 57 -8.32 -11.06 -5.57
N ARG A 58 -9.53 -10.51 -5.45
CA ARG A 58 -10.72 -11.26 -5.01
C ARG A 58 -11.69 -11.42 -6.20
N GLY A 59 -11.26 -12.15 -7.22
CA GLY A 59 -12.08 -12.68 -8.32
C GLY A 59 -11.88 -14.17 -8.40
#